data_AF-A0AA39PZ82-F1
#
_entry.id   AF-A0AA39PZ82-F1
#
_cell.length_a   1.000
_cell.length_b   1.000
_cell.length_c   1.000
_cell.angle_alpha   90.00
_cell.angle_beta   90.00
_cell.angle_gamma   90.00
#
_symmetry.space_group_name_H-M   'P 1'
#
loop_
_entity.id
_entity.type
_entity.pdbx_description
1 polymer ?
#
loop_
_entity_poly.entity_id
_entity_poly.type
_entity_poly.pdbx_seq_one_letter_code
_entity_poly.pdbx_strand_id
1 'polypeptide(L)'
;MLLSSLLILPSLVYTTLAQQSNANPTVGGNQDDGWQSFPKVVDADRHTKWVVDEDLGAYMPVYQSSGLNATEVTRAVIVLHGKPRDCWYYWNAMNNALYNATYDDPSIVREHISILGPCFFDEDDLTAGAARDGQLLWGRTTWMSGHTNVAPESISGYSSFDALDSLIAYYMDKTVYPNLQVVVIGGHSAGAQMAQRYAALRVTTDDDDRLHFWIANPGSLLWLTSDRPVSVDDCDGIDDYKYGLASGFPAYATASARTLGRSGIVEKYNGRNMNYDWGLTDYANGDHRCQAAAQGEDHVTRGKNFVQMLEDMGGIPNLTTIDWAPNIGHSNEGMMTSEGGIDKLFRYVSNSTST
;
A
#
# COMPACT_ATOMS: atom_id res chain seq x y z
N MET A 1 78.32 -6.29 3.17
CA MET A 1 77.28 -5.39 2.64
C MET A 1 76.18 -6.24 2.04
N LEU A 2 75.06 -6.39 2.75
CA LEU A 2 73.86 -7.06 2.26
C LEU A 2 72.68 -6.19 2.71
N LEU A 3 72.16 -5.37 1.79
CA LEU A 3 70.82 -4.82 1.88
C LEU A 3 69.87 -5.89 1.33
N SER A 4 68.79 -6.19 2.05
CA SER A 4 67.62 -6.79 1.44
C SER A 4 66.37 -6.11 1.95
N SER A 5 65.57 -5.66 0.99
CA SER A 5 64.45 -4.74 1.06
C SER A 5 63.25 -5.35 1.78
N LEU A 6 62.65 -4.60 2.72
CA LEU A 6 61.31 -4.91 3.22
C LEU A 6 60.26 -4.46 2.18
N LEU A 7 59.51 -5.42 1.64
CA LEU A 7 58.26 -5.17 0.92
C LEU A 7 57.17 -4.87 1.95
N ILE A 8 56.59 -3.67 1.89
CA ILE A 8 55.37 -3.31 2.61
C ILE A 8 54.21 -3.60 1.66
N LEU A 9 53.42 -4.63 1.96
CA LEU A 9 52.12 -4.87 1.32
C LEU A 9 51.09 -3.95 1.97
N PRO A 10 50.32 -3.16 1.21
CA PRO A 10 49.24 -2.35 1.77
C PRO A 10 48.07 -3.27 2.12
N SER A 11 47.63 -3.24 3.38
CA SER A 11 46.42 -3.92 3.83
C SER A 11 45.21 -3.28 3.15
N LEU A 12 44.57 -3.99 2.21
CA LEU A 12 43.21 -3.66 1.77
C LEU A 12 42.27 -3.92 2.95
N VAL A 13 41.77 -2.85 3.55
CA VAL A 13 40.61 -2.92 4.44
C VAL A 13 39.39 -3.16 3.57
N TYR A 14 38.95 -4.42 3.48
CA TYR A 14 37.61 -4.73 3.00
C TYR A 14 36.63 -4.36 4.11
N THR A 15 36.02 -3.18 4.04
CA THR A 15 34.80 -2.90 4.78
C THR A 15 33.70 -3.77 4.18
N THR A 16 33.40 -4.88 4.84
CA THR A 16 32.16 -5.62 4.58
C THR A 16 31.00 -4.72 5.00
N LEU A 17 30.27 -4.17 4.04
CA LEU A 17 29.00 -3.50 4.33
C LEU A 17 28.08 -4.55 4.96
N ALA A 18 27.65 -4.32 6.20
CA ALA A 18 26.65 -5.17 6.82
C ALA A 18 25.27 -4.77 6.27
N GLN A 19 24.44 -5.75 5.95
CA GLN A 19 23.06 -5.51 5.57
C GLN A 19 22.33 -4.82 6.75
N GLN A 20 21.81 -3.62 6.51
CA GLN A 20 21.09 -2.85 7.53
C GLN A 20 19.66 -3.37 7.70
N SER A 21 19.21 -3.44 8.95
CA SER A 21 17.81 -3.69 9.31
C SER A 21 17.50 -3.00 10.63
N ASN A 22 16.36 -2.31 10.68
CA ASN A 22 15.88 -1.59 11.85
C ASN A 22 14.86 -2.46 12.61
N ALA A 23 15.05 -2.57 13.93
CA ALA A 23 14.09 -3.23 14.79
C ALA A 23 12.77 -2.45 14.84
N ASN A 24 11.65 -3.17 14.83
CA ASN A 24 10.34 -2.55 15.00
C ASN A 24 10.21 -1.96 16.41
N PRO A 25 9.59 -0.77 16.56
CA PRO A 25 9.34 -0.22 17.88
C PRO A 25 8.31 -1.08 18.62
N THR A 26 8.56 -1.33 19.91
CA THR A 26 7.59 -1.99 20.78
C THR A 26 6.54 -0.99 21.24
N VAL A 27 5.29 -1.24 20.90
CA VAL A 27 4.14 -0.40 21.26
C VAL A 27 3.15 -1.24 22.06
N GLY A 28 2.64 -0.70 23.17
CA GLY A 28 1.58 -1.35 23.94
C GLY A 28 0.21 -1.20 23.27
N GLY A 29 -0.73 -2.07 23.63
CA GLY A 29 -2.04 -2.15 22.97
C GLY A 29 -2.07 -3.23 21.88
N ASN A 30 -3.15 -3.24 21.09
CA ASN A 30 -3.36 -4.20 20.01
C ASN A 30 -4.43 -3.70 19.03
N GLN A 31 -4.74 -4.49 17.99
CA GLN A 31 -5.71 -4.13 16.94
C GLN A 31 -7.15 -3.92 17.43
N ASP A 32 -7.52 -4.52 18.57
CA ASP A 32 -8.90 -4.62 19.08
C ASP A 32 -9.17 -3.59 20.19
N ASP A 33 -8.16 -3.28 21.01
CA ASP A 33 -8.24 -2.28 22.10
C ASP A 33 -7.53 -0.96 21.78
N GLY A 34 -6.96 -0.86 20.57
CA GLY A 34 -6.18 0.29 20.12
C GLY A 34 -4.73 0.29 20.60
N TRP A 35 -3.91 1.10 19.94
CA TRP A 35 -2.50 1.26 20.28
C TRP A 35 -2.25 2.40 21.26
N GLN A 36 -1.31 2.21 22.18
CA GLN A 36 -1.05 3.15 23.28
C GLN A 36 -0.14 4.31 22.91
N SER A 37 0.51 4.26 21.75
CA SER A 37 1.38 5.34 21.29
C SER A 37 1.60 5.31 19.79
N PHE A 38 1.89 6.47 19.22
CA PHE A 38 2.44 6.61 17.88
C PHE A 38 3.97 6.74 17.98
N PRO A 39 4.76 5.66 17.81
CA PRO A 39 6.16 5.61 18.23
C PRO A 39 7.09 6.42 17.31
N LYS A 40 8.35 6.61 17.70
CA LYS A 40 9.39 7.02 16.74
C LYS A 40 9.86 5.78 15.97
N VAL A 41 10.20 5.96 14.70
CA VAL A 41 10.77 4.92 13.84
C VAL A 41 12.09 5.44 13.30
N VAL A 42 13.10 4.56 13.23
CA VAL A 42 14.42 4.92 12.68
C VAL A 42 14.26 5.23 11.19
N ASP A 43 14.93 6.29 10.72
CA ASP A 43 14.88 6.83 9.35
C ASP A 43 13.53 7.42 8.90
N ALA A 44 12.59 7.60 9.83
CA ALA A 44 11.30 8.24 9.54
C ALA A 44 11.11 9.54 10.32
N ASP A 45 10.72 10.59 9.60
CA ASP A 45 10.10 11.76 10.18
C ASP A 45 8.64 11.43 10.54
N ARG A 46 8.31 11.66 11.81
CA ARG A 46 6.99 11.38 12.39
C ARG A 46 6.14 12.64 12.42
N HIS A 47 5.23 12.78 11.46
CA HIS A 47 4.31 13.91 11.36
C HIS A 47 3.01 13.58 12.09
N THR A 48 2.76 14.24 13.22
CA THR A 48 1.55 13.99 14.02
C THR A 48 0.32 14.75 13.53
N LYS A 49 0.51 15.72 12.61
CA LYS A 49 -0.53 16.62 12.08
C LYS A 49 -0.25 16.93 10.62
N TRP A 50 -0.20 15.91 9.77
CA TRP A 50 -0.08 16.11 8.34
C TRP A 50 -1.42 16.59 7.79
N VAL A 51 -1.46 17.81 7.28
CA VAL A 51 -2.69 18.39 6.72
C VAL A 51 -2.98 17.71 5.39
N VAL A 52 -4.20 17.19 5.27
CA VAL A 52 -4.71 16.59 4.02
C VAL A 52 -5.74 17.50 3.35
N ASP A 53 -6.36 18.41 4.11
CA ASP A 53 -7.24 19.44 3.57
C ASP A 53 -7.13 20.70 4.43
N GLU A 54 -6.56 21.78 3.86
CA GLU A 54 -6.35 23.05 4.56
C GLU A 54 -7.67 23.78 4.84
N ASP A 55 -8.64 23.72 3.92
CA ASP A 55 -9.92 24.43 4.03
C ASP A 55 -10.80 23.84 5.14
N LEU A 56 -10.76 22.51 5.28
CA LEU A 56 -11.45 21.79 6.35
C LEU A 56 -10.62 21.72 7.65
N GLY A 57 -9.33 22.09 7.60
CA GLY A 57 -8.38 21.85 8.69
C GLY A 57 -8.20 20.36 9.00
N ALA A 58 -8.42 19.48 8.01
CA ALA A 58 -8.36 18.05 8.17
C ALA A 58 -6.91 17.57 8.15
N TYR A 59 -6.56 16.75 9.14
CA TYR A 59 -5.21 16.20 9.26
C TYR A 59 -5.21 14.76 9.75
N MET A 60 -4.12 14.06 9.44
CA MET A 60 -3.86 12.71 9.94
C MET A 60 -2.37 12.52 10.29
N PRO A 61 -2.00 11.51 11.09
CA PRO A 61 -0.61 11.18 11.31
C PRO A 61 -0.03 10.38 10.12
N VAL A 62 1.22 10.69 9.76
CA VAL A 62 1.99 9.95 8.76
C VAL A 62 3.45 9.78 9.21
N TYR A 63 4.10 8.73 8.72
CA TYR A 63 5.56 8.65 8.64
C TYR A 63 6.03 9.01 7.24
N GLN A 64 7.11 9.76 7.11
CA GLN A 64 7.81 9.99 5.84
C GLN A 64 9.29 9.67 6.02
N SER A 65 9.99 9.16 5.00
CA SER A 65 11.46 9.03 5.05
C SER A 65 12.12 10.34 5.46
N SER A 66 13.02 10.25 6.44
CA SER A 66 13.75 11.42 6.96
C SER A 66 14.90 11.83 6.04
N GLY A 67 15.23 13.12 6.03
CA GLY A 67 16.43 13.63 5.35
C GLY A 67 16.34 13.64 3.81
N LEU A 68 15.14 13.60 3.26
CA LEU A 68 14.92 13.64 1.81
C LEU A 68 15.39 14.96 1.19
N ASN A 69 16.11 14.85 0.08
CA ASN A 69 16.25 15.94 -0.88
C ASN A 69 15.15 15.78 -1.93
N ALA A 70 14.07 16.58 -1.83
CA ALA A 70 12.90 16.46 -2.70
C ALA A 70 13.24 16.56 -4.20
N THR A 71 14.33 17.26 -4.56
CA THR A 71 14.78 17.37 -5.95
C THR A 71 15.46 16.10 -6.48
N GLU A 72 15.91 15.20 -5.62
CA GLU A 72 16.55 13.94 -5.99
C GLU A 72 15.57 12.75 -5.93
N VAL A 73 14.38 12.93 -5.33
CA VAL A 73 13.36 11.89 -5.27
C VAL A 73 12.79 11.64 -6.68
N THR A 74 12.97 10.40 -7.16
CA THR A 74 12.42 9.93 -8.44
C THR A 74 11.26 8.95 -8.23
N ARG A 75 11.12 8.38 -7.03
CA ARG A 75 10.04 7.45 -6.70
C ARG A 75 9.49 7.71 -5.31
N ALA A 76 8.18 7.59 -5.15
CA ALA A 76 7.52 7.59 -3.85
C ALA A 76 6.72 6.29 -3.67
N VAL A 77 6.70 5.75 -2.45
CA VAL A 77 5.90 4.60 -2.06
C VAL A 77 5.02 5.02 -0.88
N ILE A 78 3.70 5.06 -1.10
CA ILE A 78 2.71 5.19 -0.03
C ILE A 78 2.37 3.78 0.43
N VAL A 79 2.87 3.40 1.60
CA VAL A 79 2.70 2.07 2.19
C VAL A 79 1.48 2.03 3.11
N LEU A 80 0.47 1.26 2.73
CA LEU A 80 -0.78 1.08 3.48
C LEU A 80 -0.67 -0.09 4.45
N HIS A 81 -1.00 0.16 5.71
CA HIS A 81 -0.90 -0.82 6.77
C HIS A 81 -1.98 -1.91 6.72
N GLY A 82 -1.76 -2.95 7.52
CA GLY A 82 -2.70 -4.05 7.69
C GLY A 82 -3.90 -3.69 8.58
N LYS A 83 -4.73 -4.70 8.86
CA LYS A 83 -5.86 -4.60 9.78
C LYS A 83 -5.46 -4.06 11.17
N PRO A 84 -4.26 -4.38 11.70
CA PRO A 84 -3.88 -3.90 13.02
C PRO A 84 -3.69 -2.39 13.16
N ARG A 85 -3.64 -1.59 12.08
CA ARG A 85 -3.41 -0.13 12.13
C ARG A 85 -2.02 0.26 12.66
N ASP A 86 -1.07 -0.67 12.57
CA ASP A 86 0.34 -0.51 12.93
C ASP A 86 1.15 0.13 11.80
N CYS A 87 0.79 1.35 11.40
CA CYS A 87 1.45 2.08 10.31
C CYS A 87 2.99 2.19 10.44
N TRP A 88 3.51 2.27 11.67
CA TRP A 88 4.96 2.27 11.91
C TRP A 88 5.62 0.94 11.52
N TYR A 89 4.95 -0.18 11.76
CA TYR A 89 5.46 -1.51 11.46
C TYR A 89 5.54 -1.70 9.95
N TYR A 90 4.49 -1.29 9.23
CA TYR A 90 4.48 -1.34 7.77
C TYR A 90 5.48 -0.38 7.12
N TRP A 91 5.64 0.82 7.67
CA TRP A 91 6.68 1.74 7.21
C TRP A 91 8.07 1.14 7.43
N ASN A 92 8.34 0.59 8.62
CA ASN A 92 9.65 0.01 8.95
C ASN A 92 9.94 -1.27 8.13
N ALA A 93 8.93 -2.10 7.88
CA ALA A 93 9.05 -3.28 7.02
C ALA A 93 9.41 -2.88 5.58
N MET A 94 8.73 -1.86 5.03
CA MET A 94 9.03 -1.30 3.71
C MET A 94 10.46 -0.72 3.68
N ASN A 95 10.86 -0.06 4.76
CA ASN A 95 12.18 0.51 4.92
C ASN A 95 13.29 -0.55 4.92
N ASN A 96 13.09 -1.64 5.65
CA ASN A 96 14.01 -2.78 5.70
C ASN A 96 14.07 -3.52 4.35
N ALA A 97 12.95 -3.61 3.64
CA ALA A 97 12.93 -4.14 2.28
C ALA A 97 13.75 -3.27 1.32
N LEU A 98 13.65 -1.94 1.43
CA LEU A 98 14.47 -1.03 0.66
C LEU A 98 15.96 -1.15 1.01
N TYR A 99 16.32 -1.33 2.29
CA TYR A 99 17.71 -1.63 2.67
C TYR A 99 18.24 -2.89 1.96
N ASN A 100 17.47 -3.97 1.99
CA ASN A 100 17.83 -5.20 1.29
C ASN A 100 17.98 -4.95 -0.22
N ALA A 101 17.00 -4.28 -0.84
CA ALA A 101 17.01 -3.94 -2.27
C ALA A 101 18.29 -3.21 -2.67
N THR A 102 18.67 -2.18 -1.91
CA THR A 102 19.84 -1.33 -2.21
C THR A 102 21.16 -2.03 -1.97
N TYR A 103 21.20 -2.97 -1.01
CA TYR A 103 22.36 -3.80 -0.75
C TYR A 103 22.60 -4.81 -1.88
N ASP A 104 21.52 -5.44 -2.37
CA ASP A 104 21.57 -6.43 -3.44
C ASP A 104 21.72 -5.81 -4.84
N ASP A 105 21.15 -4.63 -5.06
CA ASP A 105 21.13 -3.93 -6.35
C ASP A 105 21.50 -2.44 -6.18
N PRO A 106 22.76 -2.05 -6.45
CA PRO A 106 23.22 -0.67 -6.28
C PRO A 106 22.60 0.31 -7.28
N SER A 107 21.83 -0.15 -8.27
CA SER A 107 21.04 0.75 -9.12
C SER A 107 19.81 1.32 -8.40
N ILE A 108 19.37 0.68 -7.32
CA ILE A 108 18.32 1.17 -6.44
C ILE A 108 18.97 2.13 -5.44
N VAL A 109 18.85 3.43 -5.69
CA VAL A 109 19.39 4.47 -4.80
C VAL A 109 18.35 4.84 -3.77
N ARG A 110 18.61 4.47 -2.51
CA ARG A 110 17.67 4.64 -1.39
C ARG A 110 17.24 6.09 -1.19
N GLU A 111 18.16 7.02 -1.33
CA GLU A 111 17.95 8.45 -1.14
C GLU A 111 17.01 9.05 -2.18
N HIS A 112 16.83 8.39 -3.34
CA HIS A 112 15.91 8.79 -4.39
C HIS A 112 14.49 8.23 -4.19
N ILE A 113 14.26 7.43 -3.15
CA ILE A 113 12.99 6.76 -2.87
C ILE A 113 12.42 7.27 -1.55
N SER A 114 11.26 7.93 -1.63
CA SER A 114 10.51 8.36 -0.46
C SER A 114 9.49 7.29 -0.05
N ILE A 115 9.47 6.88 1.21
CA ILE A 115 8.42 6.02 1.77
C ILE A 115 7.52 6.87 2.67
N LEU A 116 6.21 6.83 2.44
CA LEU A 116 5.20 7.48 3.29
C LEU A 116 4.21 6.45 3.81
N GLY A 117 4.02 6.39 5.13
CA GLY A 117 3.09 5.48 5.79
C GLY A 117 1.99 6.25 6.49
N PRO A 118 0.79 6.42 5.88
CA PRO A 118 -0.33 7.05 6.54
C PRO A 118 -0.93 6.14 7.61
N CYS A 119 -1.41 6.72 8.71
CA CYS A 119 -1.99 5.99 9.83
C CYS A 119 -3.52 6.22 9.88
N PHE A 120 -4.29 5.28 9.36
CA PHE A 120 -5.75 5.28 9.41
C PHE A 120 -6.24 4.73 10.77
N PHE A 121 -5.99 5.49 11.82
CA PHE A 121 -6.40 5.18 13.18
C PHE A 121 -7.92 5.22 13.36
N ASP A 122 -8.40 4.52 14.38
CA ASP A 122 -9.79 4.52 14.81
C ASP A 122 -9.99 5.08 16.24
N GLU A 123 -11.22 5.01 16.73
CA GLU A 123 -11.60 5.49 18.07
C GLU A 123 -10.94 4.68 19.21
N ASP A 124 -10.64 3.40 18.96
CA ASP A 124 -9.91 2.56 19.93
C ASP A 124 -8.47 3.09 20.07
N ASP A 125 -7.82 3.46 18.96
CA ASP A 125 -6.49 4.09 18.99
C ASP A 125 -6.48 5.46 19.69
N LEU A 126 -7.60 6.20 19.63
CA LEU A 126 -7.76 7.47 20.36
C LEU A 126 -7.86 7.21 21.85
N THR A 127 -8.66 6.22 22.24
CA THR A 127 -8.86 5.82 23.63
C THR A 127 -7.56 5.29 24.24
N ALA A 128 -6.81 4.49 23.48
CA ALA A 128 -5.56 3.88 23.93
C ALA A 128 -4.38 4.88 23.96
N GLY A 129 -4.33 5.85 23.05
CA GLY A 129 -3.38 6.97 23.09
C GLY A 129 -2.44 7.11 21.89
N ALA A 130 -2.59 6.30 20.84
CA ALA A 130 -1.85 6.47 19.58
C ALA A 130 -2.42 7.62 18.74
N ALA A 131 -3.74 7.77 18.71
CA ALA A 131 -4.43 8.87 18.05
C ALA A 131 -4.62 10.09 18.97
N ARG A 132 -4.93 11.24 18.38
CA ARG A 132 -5.14 12.51 19.09
C ARG A 132 -6.49 13.10 18.77
N ASP A 133 -7.05 13.80 19.75
CA ASP A 133 -8.28 14.54 19.56
C ASP A 133 -8.14 15.60 18.45
N GLY A 134 -9.20 15.81 17.68
CA GLY A 134 -9.22 16.70 16.52
C GLY A 134 -8.60 16.15 15.23
N GLN A 135 -8.04 14.93 15.21
CA GLN A 135 -7.52 14.31 13.98
C GLN A 135 -8.59 13.45 13.28
N LEU A 136 -8.43 13.23 11.98
CA LEU A 136 -9.28 12.29 11.24
C LEU A 136 -9.16 10.86 11.81
N LEU A 137 -10.30 10.24 12.14
CA LEU A 137 -10.40 8.83 12.51
C LEU A 137 -11.44 8.13 11.64
N TRP A 138 -11.31 6.82 11.47
CA TRP A 138 -12.26 5.99 10.74
C TRP A 138 -12.81 4.87 11.61
N GLY A 139 -14.02 4.38 11.32
CA GLY A 139 -14.60 3.30 12.11
C GLY A 139 -13.92 1.96 11.82
N ARG A 140 -13.14 1.41 12.76
CA ARG A 140 -12.50 0.08 12.68
C ARG A 140 -11.81 -0.24 11.35
N THR A 141 -12.50 -0.94 10.45
CA THR A 141 -11.99 -1.37 9.13
C THR A 141 -12.69 -0.66 7.96
N THR A 142 -13.37 0.45 8.22
CA THR A 142 -14.07 1.20 7.17
C THR A 142 -13.11 2.03 6.31
N TRP A 143 -11.93 2.40 6.85
CA TRP A 143 -10.87 3.10 6.12
C TRP A 143 -10.41 2.34 4.86
N MET A 144 -10.30 1.01 4.90
CA MET A 144 -9.92 0.22 3.71
C MET A 144 -11.02 0.11 2.66
N SER A 145 -12.16 0.75 2.89
CA SER A 145 -13.36 0.71 2.04
C SER A 145 -13.77 2.10 1.56
N GLY A 146 -12.92 3.13 1.74
CA GLY A 146 -13.21 4.48 1.27
C GLY A 146 -14.37 5.17 2.01
N HIS A 147 -14.72 4.70 3.23
CA HIS A 147 -15.77 5.35 4.01
C HIS A 147 -15.28 6.68 4.59
N THR A 148 -16.25 7.50 4.99
CA THR A 148 -16.01 8.79 5.62
C THR A 148 -15.46 8.64 7.04
N ASN A 149 -14.78 9.67 7.50
CA ASN A 149 -14.30 9.78 8.86
C ASN A 149 -15.46 9.70 9.88
N VAL A 150 -15.14 9.23 11.09
CA VAL A 150 -16.05 9.19 12.25
C VAL A 150 -15.69 10.24 13.31
N ALA A 151 -14.48 10.80 13.22
CA ALA A 151 -14.02 11.91 14.05
C ALA A 151 -13.04 12.80 13.25
N PRO A 152 -12.82 14.06 13.67
CA PRO A 152 -13.63 14.78 14.66
C PRO A 152 -15.01 15.12 14.09
N GLU A 153 -16.02 15.31 14.93
CA GLU A 153 -17.38 15.69 14.47
C GLU A 153 -17.42 17.00 13.66
N SER A 154 -16.44 17.89 13.89
CA SER A 154 -16.31 19.17 13.18
C SER A 154 -15.97 19.01 11.70
N ILE A 155 -15.47 17.84 11.29
CA ILE A 155 -15.16 17.50 9.90
C ILE A 155 -16.02 16.29 9.57
N SER A 156 -16.89 16.41 8.56
CA SER A 156 -17.77 15.30 8.19
C SER A 156 -17.67 15.04 6.70
N GLY A 157 -17.85 13.78 6.32
CA GLY A 157 -17.84 13.39 4.91
C GLY A 157 -16.44 13.18 4.30
N TYR A 158 -15.36 13.30 5.08
CA TYR A 158 -14.01 13.14 4.56
C TYR A 158 -13.63 11.66 4.42
N SER A 159 -13.53 11.16 3.20
CA SER A 159 -13.20 9.76 2.93
C SER A 159 -11.73 9.45 3.23
N SER A 160 -11.45 8.21 3.61
CA SER A 160 -10.07 7.70 3.58
C SER A 160 -9.46 7.73 2.18
N PHE A 161 -10.27 7.74 1.12
CA PHE A 161 -9.80 7.89 -0.26
C PHE A 161 -9.51 9.35 -0.62
N ASP A 162 -10.22 10.33 -0.03
CA ASP A 162 -9.86 11.75 -0.15
C ASP A 162 -8.47 12.02 0.49
N ALA A 163 -8.18 11.34 1.61
CA ALA A 163 -6.84 11.38 2.20
C ALA A 163 -5.78 10.81 1.25
N LEU A 164 -6.05 9.70 0.55
CA LEU A 164 -5.11 9.16 -0.45
C LEU A 164 -4.93 10.11 -1.64
N ASP A 165 -6.00 10.73 -2.14
CA ASP A 165 -5.92 11.74 -3.21
C ASP A 165 -4.98 12.88 -2.80
N SER A 166 -5.09 13.35 -1.56
CA SER A 166 -4.25 14.43 -1.02
C SER A 166 -2.78 14.04 -0.89
N LEU A 167 -2.49 12.82 -0.41
CA LEU A 167 -1.12 12.32 -0.28
C LEU A 167 -0.47 12.06 -1.65
N ILE A 168 -1.26 11.62 -2.64
CA ILE A 168 -0.78 11.48 -4.03
C ILE A 168 -0.50 12.86 -4.62
N ALA A 169 -1.41 13.82 -4.45
CA ALA A 169 -1.23 15.18 -4.94
C ALA A 169 0.05 15.84 -4.38
N TYR A 170 0.35 15.61 -3.10
CA TYR A 170 1.60 16.07 -2.47
C TYR A 170 2.85 15.58 -3.22
N TYR A 171 2.90 14.30 -3.60
CA TYR A 171 4.02 13.78 -4.37
C TYR A 171 3.96 14.23 -5.85
N MET A 172 2.78 14.31 -6.45
CA MET A 172 2.64 14.68 -7.85
C MET A 172 2.93 16.16 -8.13
N ASP A 173 2.99 17.01 -7.09
CA ASP A 173 3.39 18.42 -7.20
C ASP A 173 4.84 18.56 -7.68
N LYS A 174 4.99 18.89 -8.96
CA LYS A 174 6.29 19.12 -9.62
C LYS A 174 7.06 20.33 -9.08
N THR A 175 6.43 21.22 -8.33
CA THR A 175 7.12 22.32 -7.66
C THR A 175 7.88 21.85 -6.41
N VAL A 176 7.38 20.79 -5.76
CA VAL A 176 8.03 20.13 -4.61
C VAL A 176 8.95 19.01 -5.09
N TYR A 177 8.47 18.14 -5.97
CA TYR A 177 9.15 16.95 -6.47
C TYR A 177 9.34 16.98 -8.00
N PRO A 178 10.23 17.85 -8.53
CA PRO A 178 10.37 18.06 -9.97
C PRO A 178 10.76 16.79 -10.74
N ASN A 179 11.59 15.93 -10.12
CA ASN A 179 12.14 14.73 -10.73
C ASN A 179 11.35 13.45 -10.43
N LEU A 180 10.24 13.53 -9.70
CA LEU A 180 9.42 12.35 -9.39
C LEU A 180 8.82 11.76 -10.66
N GLN A 181 9.01 10.47 -10.85
CA GLN A 181 8.55 9.71 -12.00
C GLN A 181 7.41 8.76 -11.66
N VAL A 182 7.43 8.14 -10.47
CA VAL A 182 6.42 7.14 -10.08
C VAL A 182 6.00 7.33 -8.63
N VAL A 183 4.69 7.26 -8.37
CA VAL A 183 4.12 7.03 -7.04
C VAL A 183 3.53 5.62 -7.02
N VAL A 184 3.90 4.83 -6.03
CA VAL A 184 3.30 3.50 -5.80
C VAL A 184 2.39 3.56 -4.58
N ILE A 185 1.14 3.15 -4.72
CA ILE A 185 0.28 2.81 -3.59
C ILE A 185 0.44 1.31 -3.33
N GLY A 186 1.19 0.97 -2.29
CA GLY A 186 1.50 -0.41 -1.94
C GLY A 186 0.82 -0.83 -0.65
N GLY A 187 0.22 -2.01 -0.60
CA GLY A 187 -0.36 -2.54 0.62
C GLY A 187 -0.29 -4.06 0.71
N HIS A 188 -0.24 -4.57 1.94
CA HIS A 188 -0.42 -5.99 2.24
C HIS A 188 -1.68 -6.22 3.08
N SER A 189 -2.35 -7.36 2.91
CA SER A 189 -3.55 -7.73 3.67
C SER A 189 -4.66 -6.68 3.53
N ALA A 190 -5.16 -6.10 4.62
CA ALA A 190 -6.11 -4.99 4.60
C ALA A 190 -5.66 -3.78 3.77
N GLY A 191 -4.37 -3.44 3.80
CA GLY A 191 -3.82 -2.34 3.00
C GLY A 191 -3.89 -2.63 1.50
N ALA A 192 -3.71 -3.90 1.11
CA ALA A 192 -3.90 -4.34 -0.28
C ALA A 192 -5.37 -4.22 -0.71
N GLN A 193 -6.31 -4.56 0.18
CA GLN A 193 -7.73 -4.36 -0.09
C GLN A 193 -8.05 -2.86 -0.30
N MET A 194 -7.47 -1.99 0.52
CA MET A 194 -7.62 -0.54 0.37
C MET A 194 -7.09 -0.06 -0.98
N ALA A 195 -5.85 -0.43 -1.32
CA ALA A 195 -5.21 -0.03 -2.56
C ALA A 195 -6.02 -0.49 -3.79
N GLN A 196 -6.51 -1.73 -3.80
CA GLN A 196 -7.29 -2.27 -4.92
C GLN A 196 -8.65 -1.56 -5.06
N ARG A 197 -9.36 -1.35 -3.95
CA ARG A 197 -10.65 -0.64 -3.95
C ARG A 197 -10.49 0.82 -4.34
N TYR A 198 -9.43 1.47 -3.86
CA TYR A 198 -9.11 2.85 -4.22
C TYR A 198 -8.78 2.96 -5.71
N ALA A 199 -7.99 2.04 -6.28
CA ALA A 199 -7.76 1.97 -7.72
C ALA A 199 -9.08 1.88 -8.50
N ALA A 200 -10.02 1.00 -8.13
CA ALA A 200 -11.30 0.92 -8.81
C ALA A 200 -12.14 2.21 -8.71
N LEU A 201 -12.17 2.84 -7.55
CA LEU A 201 -13.11 3.91 -7.26
C LEU A 201 -12.60 5.33 -7.56
N ARG A 202 -11.28 5.58 -7.45
CA ARG A 202 -10.70 6.92 -7.62
C ARG A 202 -10.99 7.52 -9.00
N VAL A 203 -11.08 8.84 -9.03
CA VAL A 203 -11.20 9.60 -10.28
C VAL A 203 -9.87 9.53 -11.04
N THR A 204 -9.94 9.47 -12.37
CA THR A 204 -8.75 9.50 -13.22
C THR A 204 -8.22 10.92 -13.33
N THR A 205 -6.90 11.08 -13.19
CA THR A 205 -6.18 12.34 -13.38
C THR A 205 -5.17 12.22 -14.51
N ASP A 206 -4.65 13.34 -15.00
CA ASP A 206 -3.64 13.37 -16.07
C ASP A 206 -2.32 12.71 -15.64
N ASP A 207 -2.07 12.58 -14.33
CA ASP A 207 -0.86 11.97 -13.75
C ASP A 207 -1.02 10.47 -13.42
N ASP A 208 -2.14 9.84 -13.81
CA ASP A 208 -2.41 8.43 -13.51
C ASP A 208 -1.43 7.47 -14.19
N ASP A 209 -0.73 7.89 -15.24
CA ASP A 209 0.34 7.14 -15.89
C ASP A 209 1.54 6.91 -14.95
N ARG A 210 1.77 7.83 -14.01
CA ARG A 210 2.81 7.75 -12.96
C ARG A 210 2.32 7.09 -11.68
N LEU A 211 1.03 6.73 -11.57
CA LEU A 211 0.48 6.09 -10.38
C LEU A 211 0.37 4.57 -10.56
N HIS A 212 1.08 3.85 -9.70
CA HIS A 212 1.17 2.40 -9.72
C HIS A 212 0.56 1.82 -8.45
N PHE A 213 0.03 0.60 -8.52
CA PHE A 213 -0.56 -0.10 -7.38
C PHE A 213 0.15 -1.44 -7.16
N TRP A 214 0.52 -1.72 -5.91
CA TRP A 214 1.05 -3.02 -5.50
C TRP A 214 0.12 -3.65 -4.47
N ILE A 215 -0.53 -4.74 -4.84
CA ILE A 215 -1.62 -5.39 -4.12
C ILE A 215 -1.16 -6.76 -3.63
N ALA A 216 -0.69 -6.84 -2.38
CA ALA A 216 -0.14 -8.08 -1.82
C ALA A 216 -1.10 -8.78 -0.86
N ASN A 217 -1.45 -10.04 -1.15
CA ASN A 217 -2.27 -10.89 -0.27
C ASN A 217 -3.55 -10.20 0.28
N PRO A 218 -4.39 -9.53 -0.53
CA PRO A 218 -5.61 -8.91 -0.01
C PRO A 218 -6.53 -9.96 0.61
N GLY A 219 -7.04 -9.63 1.80
CA GLY A 219 -7.96 -10.50 2.52
C GLY A 219 -9.28 -10.75 1.78
N SER A 220 -9.74 -9.83 0.94
CA SER A 220 -10.85 -10.01 0.01
C SER A 220 -10.70 -9.01 -1.12
N LEU A 221 -11.23 -9.32 -2.29
CA LEU A 221 -11.13 -8.47 -3.47
C LEU A 221 -12.46 -7.80 -3.78
N LEU A 222 -12.40 -6.63 -4.40
CA LEU A 222 -13.50 -6.10 -5.18
C LEU A 222 -13.62 -6.94 -6.46
N TRP A 223 -14.67 -7.75 -6.56
CA TRP A 223 -14.91 -8.60 -7.72
C TRP A 223 -15.45 -7.77 -8.88
N LEU A 224 -14.95 -8.01 -10.09
CA LEU A 224 -15.25 -7.16 -11.25
C LEU A 224 -16.52 -7.58 -11.99
N THR A 225 -16.94 -8.84 -11.82
CA THR A 225 -18.17 -9.41 -12.40
C THR A 225 -19.22 -9.72 -11.31
N SER A 226 -20.44 -10.06 -11.71
CA SER A 226 -21.47 -10.54 -10.76
C SER A 226 -21.26 -12.01 -10.38
N ASP A 227 -20.53 -12.78 -11.18
CA ASP A 227 -20.37 -14.21 -10.97
C ASP A 227 -19.38 -14.47 -9.83
N ARG A 228 -19.47 -15.64 -9.21
CA ARG A 228 -18.57 -16.04 -8.13
C ARG A 228 -18.02 -17.45 -8.40
N PRO A 229 -16.71 -17.67 -8.16
CA PRO A 229 -16.07 -18.96 -8.41
C PRO A 229 -16.52 -20.05 -7.44
N VAL A 230 -16.99 -19.66 -6.24
CA VAL A 230 -17.45 -20.58 -5.20
C VAL A 230 -18.91 -20.28 -4.89
N SER A 231 -19.76 -21.31 -4.98
CA SER A 231 -21.16 -21.22 -4.55
C SER A 231 -21.22 -21.11 -3.03
N VAL A 232 -21.98 -20.14 -2.52
CA VAL A 232 -22.25 -19.95 -1.10
C VAL A 232 -23.76 -19.82 -0.88
N ASP A 233 -24.26 -20.46 0.17
CA ASP A 233 -25.67 -20.39 0.52
C ASP A 233 -25.98 -19.08 1.26
N ASP A 234 -27.19 -18.54 1.06
CA ASP A 234 -27.76 -17.41 1.81
C ASP A 234 -26.84 -16.19 1.95
N CYS A 235 -26.24 -15.74 0.84
CA CYS A 235 -25.32 -14.60 0.83
C CYS A 235 -25.96 -13.33 0.24
N ASP A 236 -26.73 -12.63 1.06
CA ASP A 236 -27.34 -11.35 0.69
C ASP A 236 -26.26 -10.30 0.37
N GLY A 237 -26.50 -9.51 -0.70
CA GLY A 237 -25.58 -8.46 -1.12
C GLY A 237 -24.21 -8.98 -1.57
N ILE A 238 -24.12 -10.21 -2.08
CA ILE A 238 -22.86 -10.82 -2.55
C ILE A 238 -22.09 -9.97 -3.56
N ASP A 239 -22.81 -9.15 -4.29
CA ASP A 239 -22.29 -8.27 -5.33
C ASP A 239 -22.33 -6.79 -4.97
N ASP A 240 -22.71 -6.46 -3.74
CA ASP A 240 -22.61 -5.11 -3.22
C ASP A 240 -21.15 -4.75 -2.91
N TYR A 241 -20.86 -3.46 -2.97
CA TYR A 241 -19.61 -2.93 -2.46
C TYR A 241 -19.48 -3.32 -0.96
N LYS A 242 -18.37 -3.87 -0.51
CA LYS A 242 -17.01 -3.82 -1.08
C LYS A 242 -16.50 -5.10 -1.77
N TYR A 243 -17.41 -6.03 -2.06
CA TYR A 243 -17.10 -7.33 -2.67
C TYR A 243 -17.48 -7.43 -4.14
N GLY A 244 -18.36 -6.55 -4.61
CA GLY A 244 -18.73 -6.42 -6.02
C GLY A 244 -19.05 -4.98 -6.40
N LEU A 245 -19.70 -4.83 -7.55
CA LEU A 245 -19.96 -3.55 -8.20
C LEU A 245 -21.45 -3.26 -8.43
N ALA A 246 -22.35 -3.93 -7.70
CA ALA A 246 -23.79 -3.76 -7.86
C ALA A 246 -24.32 -2.48 -7.19
N SER A 247 -24.02 -2.28 -5.92
CA SER A 247 -24.55 -1.15 -5.14
C SER A 247 -23.70 -0.86 -3.89
N GLY A 248 -24.15 0.03 -2.98
CA GLY A 248 -23.52 0.23 -1.68
C GLY A 248 -22.19 0.98 -1.67
N PHE A 249 -21.85 1.69 -2.75
CA PHE A 249 -20.60 2.44 -2.87
C PHE A 249 -20.45 3.51 -1.77
N PRO A 250 -19.20 3.81 -1.34
CA PRO A 250 -18.98 4.90 -0.39
C PRO A 250 -19.35 6.25 -1.00
N ALA A 251 -19.59 7.26 -0.15
CA ALA A 251 -19.92 8.62 -0.59
C ALA A 251 -18.93 9.15 -1.64
N TYR A 252 -17.64 8.88 -1.43
CA TYR A 252 -16.53 9.16 -2.34
C TYR A 252 -16.81 8.80 -3.81
N ALA A 253 -17.43 7.64 -4.07
CA ALA A 253 -17.61 7.10 -5.42
C ALA A 253 -19.07 6.98 -5.84
N THR A 254 -20.04 7.35 -5.01
CA THR A 254 -21.47 7.10 -5.29
C THR A 254 -21.91 7.77 -6.61
N ALA A 255 -21.52 9.02 -6.84
CA ALA A 255 -21.89 9.75 -8.05
C ALA A 255 -21.20 9.21 -9.31
N SER A 256 -19.90 8.89 -9.20
CA SER A 256 -19.12 8.34 -10.32
C SER A 256 -19.57 6.93 -10.66
N ALA A 257 -19.82 6.07 -9.67
CA ALA A 257 -20.33 4.72 -9.86
C ALA A 257 -21.71 4.70 -10.52
N ARG A 258 -22.62 5.61 -10.13
CA ARG A 258 -23.92 5.78 -10.79
C ARG A 258 -23.79 6.16 -12.26
N THR A 259 -22.80 6.97 -12.59
CA THR A 259 -22.57 7.47 -13.96
C THR A 259 -21.90 6.43 -14.84
N LEU A 260 -20.86 5.77 -14.32
CA LEU A 260 -20.04 4.80 -15.05
C LEU A 260 -20.71 3.42 -15.15
N GLY A 261 -21.49 3.04 -14.14
CA GLY A 261 -21.91 1.66 -13.93
C GLY A 261 -20.72 0.71 -13.77
N ARG A 262 -21.01 -0.60 -13.71
CA ARG A 262 -19.96 -1.63 -13.62
C ARG A 262 -18.96 -1.55 -14.78
N SER A 263 -19.46 -1.48 -16.02
CA SER A 263 -18.59 -1.51 -17.20
C SER A 263 -17.60 -0.36 -17.23
N GLY A 264 -18.03 0.87 -16.92
CA GLY A 264 -17.13 2.02 -16.87
C GLY A 264 -16.14 1.97 -15.71
N ILE A 265 -16.53 1.41 -14.55
CA ILE A 265 -15.59 1.17 -13.44
C ILE A 265 -14.52 0.16 -13.85
N VAL A 266 -14.92 -0.97 -14.47
CA VAL A 266 -14.01 -2.03 -14.92
C VAL A 266 -13.08 -1.54 -16.02
N GLU A 267 -13.59 -0.80 -17.01
CA GLU A 267 -12.76 -0.22 -18.08
C GLU A 267 -11.68 0.70 -17.52
N LYS A 268 -12.07 1.62 -16.63
CA LYS A 268 -11.13 2.50 -15.93
C LYS A 268 -10.12 1.70 -15.10
N TYR A 269 -10.59 0.68 -14.37
CA TYR A 269 -9.74 -0.17 -13.53
C TYR A 269 -8.68 -0.91 -14.34
N ASN A 270 -9.07 -1.51 -15.48
CA ASN A 270 -8.18 -2.27 -16.36
C ASN A 270 -7.14 -1.37 -17.06
N GLY A 271 -7.36 -0.06 -17.13
CA GLY A 271 -6.41 0.92 -17.64
C GLY A 271 -5.31 1.34 -16.66
N ARG A 272 -5.29 0.81 -15.43
CA ARG A 272 -4.32 1.23 -14.40
C ARG A 272 -3.07 0.35 -14.39
N ASN A 273 -1.96 0.93 -13.94
CA ASN A 273 -0.72 0.20 -13.63
C ASN A 273 -0.91 -0.59 -12.33
N MET A 274 -1.26 -1.87 -12.46
CA MET A 274 -1.56 -2.75 -11.33
C MET A 274 -0.51 -3.86 -11.22
N ASN A 275 -0.10 -4.18 -10.00
CA ASN A 275 0.52 -5.46 -9.71
C ASN A 275 -0.26 -6.15 -8.60
N TYR A 276 -0.55 -7.42 -8.84
CA TYR A 276 -0.92 -8.35 -7.79
C TYR A 276 0.27 -9.22 -7.44
N ASP A 277 0.52 -9.41 -6.14
CA ASP A 277 1.57 -10.29 -5.64
C ASP A 277 0.97 -11.21 -4.57
N TRP A 278 1.17 -12.51 -4.73
CA TRP A 278 0.53 -13.54 -3.91
C TRP A 278 1.56 -14.47 -3.29
N GLY A 279 1.56 -14.55 -1.96
CA GLY A 279 2.30 -15.56 -1.22
C GLY A 279 1.73 -16.96 -1.50
N LEU A 280 2.54 -17.85 -2.07
CA LEU A 280 2.11 -19.21 -2.44
C LEU A 280 1.75 -20.09 -1.23
N THR A 281 2.11 -19.67 -0.01
CA THR A 281 1.74 -20.38 1.22
C THR A 281 0.76 -19.58 2.09
N ASP A 282 0.13 -18.53 1.56
CA ASP A 282 -0.87 -17.73 2.27
C ASP A 282 -2.26 -18.41 2.26
N TYR A 283 -2.37 -19.47 3.05
CA TYR A 283 -3.62 -20.21 3.28
C TYR A 283 -4.46 -19.59 4.42
N ALA A 284 -4.23 -18.31 4.76
CA ALA A 284 -5.05 -17.64 5.76
C ALA A 284 -6.43 -17.30 5.18
N ASN A 285 -7.48 -17.52 5.97
CA ASN A 285 -8.85 -17.22 5.56
C ASN A 285 -9.13 -15.70 5.52
N GLY A 286 -8.58 -14.95 6.50
CA GLY A 286 -8.69 -13.50 6.61
C GLY A 286 -10.13 -13.01 6.83
N ASP A 287 -10.86 -12.80 5.74
CA ASP A 287 -12.24 -12.32 5.73
C ASP A 287 -13.26 -13.48 5.75
N HIS A 288 -14.00 -13.60 6.85
CA HIS A 288 -14.92 -14.72 7.12
C HIS A 288 -16.36 -14.50 6.62
N ARG A 289 -16.68 -13.35 6.00
CA ARG A 289 -18.05 -13.14 5.49
C ARG A 289 -18.30 -13.97 4.25
N CYS A 290 -19.57 -14.34 4.00
CA CYS A 290 -19.96 -15.17 2.86
C CYS A 290 -19.50 -14.58 1.51
N GLN A 291 -19.50 -13.25 1.38
CA GLN A 291 -19.09 -12.56 0.16
C GLN A 291 -17.61 -12.79 -0.16
N ALA A 292 -16.75 -12.87 0.86
CA ALA A 292 -15.34 -13.22 0.71
C ALA A 292 -15.15 -14.72 0.49
N ALA A 293 -15.90 -15.56 1.19
CA ALA A 293 -15.88 -17.02 0.98
C ALA A 293 -16.27 -17.41 -0.45
N ALA A 294 -17.17 -16.66 -1.10
CA ALA A 294 -17.55 -16.85 -2.49
C ALA A 294 -16.38 -16.64 -3.47
N GLN A 295 -15.30 -15.97 -3.05
CA GLN A 295 -14.10 -15.74 -3.85
C GLN A 295 -13.08 -16.88 -3.71
N GLY A 296 -13.15 -17.68 -2.64
CA GLY A 296 -12.18 -18.72 -2.30
C GLY A 296 -12.02 -18.90 -0.78
N GLU A 297 -11.49 -20.06 -0.37
CA GLU A 297 -11.35 -20.44 1.05
C GLU A 297 -10.26 -19.67 1.81
N ASP A 298 -9.22 -19.23 1.10
CA ASP A 298 -8.06 -18.51 1.64
C ASP A 298 -7.51 -17.47 0.65
N HIS A 299 -6.54 -16.66 1.08
CA HIS A 299 -5.99 -15.57 0.29
C HIS A 299 -5.42 -16.03 -1.06
N VAL A 300 -4.57 -17.07 -1.07
CA VAL A 300 -3.95 -17.54 -2.32
C VAL A 300 -4.98 -18.13 -3.28
N THR A 301 -6.02 -18.81 -2.78
CA THR A 301 -7.13 -19.35 -3.59
C THR A 301 -7.99 -18.22 -4.16
N ARG A 302 -8.28 -17.18 -3.36
CA ARG A 302 -8.96 -15.97 -3.84
C ARG A 302 -8.17 -15.29 -4.95
N GLY A 303 -6.84 -15.22 -4.82
CA GLY A 303 -5.95 -14.69 -5.85
C GLY A 303 -6.00 -15.48 -7.15
N LYS A 304 -5.91 -16.82 -7.07
CA LYS A 304 -6.00 -17.70 -8.24
C LYS A 304 -7.32 -17.55 -8.97
N ASN A 305 -8.43 -17.51 -8.21
CA ASN A 305 -9.75 -17.33 -8.79
C ASN A 305 -9.93 -15.92 -9.39
N PHE A 306 -9.34 -14.89 -8.78
CA PHE A 306 -9.40 -13.54 -9.33
C PHE A 306 -8.64 -13.44 -10.65
N VAL A 307 -7.46 -14.07 -10.75
CA VAL A 307 -6.70 -14.16 -12.01
C VAL A 307 -7.51 -14.93 -13.06
N GLN A 308 -8.14 -16.04 -12.70
CA GLN A 308 -9.02 -16.76 -13.62
C GLN A 308 -10.18 -15.88 -14.12
N MET A 309 -10.81 -15.09 -13.23
CA MET A 309 -11.84 -14.13 -13.64
C MET A 309 -11.31 -13.11 -14.65
N LEU A 310 -10.08 -12.60 -14.49
CA LEU A 310 -9.47 -11.69 -15.48
C LEU A 310 -9.28 -12.39 -16.84
N GLU A 311 -8.78 -13.63 -16.84
CA GLU A 311 -8.62 -14.43 -18.07
C GLU A 311 -9.98 -14.62 -18.78
N ASP A 312 -11.02 -14.96 -18.03
CA ASP A 312 -12.38 -15.14 -18.55
C ASP A 312 -12.98 -13.83 -19.11
N MET A 313 -12.55 -12.68 -18.58
CA MET A 313 -12.95 -11.35 -19.06
C MET A 313 -12.21 -10.90 -20.33
N GLY A 314 -11.31 -11.71 -20.87
CA GLY A 314 -10.54 -11.41 -22.08
C GLY A 314 -9.03 -11.28 -21.87
N GLY A 315 -8.51 -11.74 -20.73
CA GLY A 315 -7.09 -11.76 -20.41
C GLY A 315 -6.69 -10.77 -19.32
N ILE A 316 -5.51 -10.97 -18.75
CA ILE A 316 -4.89 -10.01 -17.84
C ILE A 316 -4.70 -8.66 -18.57
N PRO A 317 -5.15 -7.52 -18.01
CA PRO A 317 -5.00 -6.22 -18.66
C PRO A 317 -3.53 -5.86 -18.94
N ASN A 318 -3.26 -5.12 -20.02
CA ASN A 318 -1.91 -4.85 -20.51
C ASN A 318 -0.95 -4.21 -19.49
N LEU A 319 -1.47 -3.41 -18.57
CA LEU A 319 -0.71 -2.73 -17.51
C LEU A 319 -0.78 -3.45 -16.16
N THR A 320 -1.28 -4.69 -16.15
CA THR A 320 -1.39 -5.54 -14.96
C THR A 320 -0.37 -6.67 -14.99
N THR A 321 0.35 -6.84 -13.89
CA THR A 321 1.24 -7.99 -13.67
C THR A 321 0.79 -8.84 -12.49
N ILE A 322 1.07 -10.14 -12.55
CA ILE A 322 0.74 -11.11 -11.50
C ILE A 322 2.03 -11.81 -11.07
N ASP A 323 2.39 -11.68 -9.81
CA ASP A 323 3.54 -12.32 -9.18
C ASP A 323 3.06 -13.36 -8.15
N TRP A 324 3.82 -14.46 -8.04
CA TRP A 324 3.55 -15.55 -7.11
C TRP A 324 4.81 -15.81 -6.28
N ALA A 325 4.85 -15.29 -5.06
CA ALA A 325 5.99 -15.35 -4.17
C ALA A 325 6.13 -16.74 -3.51
N PRO A 326 7.16 -17.54 -3.86
CA PRO A 326 7.32 -18.89 -3.32
C PRO A 326 7.70 -18.85 -1.84
N ASN A 327 7.16 -19.80 -1.07
CA ASN A 327 7.45 -20.00 0.37
C ASN A 327 7.08 -18.82 1.29
N ILE A 328 6.33 -17.83 0.80
CA ILE A 328 5.85 -16.70 1.59
C ILE A 328 4.34 -16.88 1.87
N GLY A 329 3.97 -16.74 3.14
CA GLY A 329 2.58 -16.78 3.61
C GLY A 329 2.00 -15.39 3.84
N HIS A 330 1.18 -15.22 4.88
CA HIS A 330 0.60 -13.92 5.26
C HIS A 330 1.61 -13.01 5.99
N SER A 331 2.69 -12.63 5.31
CA SER A 331 3.79 -11.83 5.88
C SER A 331 4.03 -10.57 5.05
N ASN A 332 3.79 -9.39 5.64
CA ASN A 332 4.13 -8.12 5.01
C ASN A 332 5.64 -8.00 4.73
N GLU A 333 6.49 -8.33 5.70
CA GLU A 333 7.96 -8.31 5.53
C GLU A 333 8.41 -9.24 4.41
N GLY A 334 7.87 -10.46 4.35
CA GLY A 334 8.18 -11.43 3.30
C GLY A 334 7.72 -10.96 1.92
N MET A 335 6.51 -10.40 1.81
CA MET A 335 6.00 -9.90 0.52
C MET A 335 6.76 -8.66 0.05
N MET A 336 7.10 -7.72 0.94
CA MET A 336 7.86 -6.52 0.57
C MET A 336 9.31 -6.84 0.16
N THR A 337 9.87 -7.94 0.67
CA THR A 337 11.21 -8.44 0.29
C THR A 337 11.20 -9.48 -0.83
N SER A 338 10.02 -9.86 -1.33
CA SER A 338 9.88 -10.78 -2.47
C SER A 338 10.46 -10.15 -3.75
N GLU A 339 10.82 -10.97 -4.74
CA GLU A 339 11.31 -10.47 -6.03
C GLU A 339 10.29 -9.50 -6.69
N GLY A 340 9.01 -9.87 -6.70
CA GLY A 340 7.91 -9.04 -7.20
C GLY A 340 7.72 -7.78 -6.38
N GLY A 341 7.79 -7.88 -5.06
CA GLY A 341 7.76 -6.74 -4.13
C GLY A 341 8.86 -5.73 -4.44
N ILE A 342 10.13 -6.17 -4.47
CA ILE A 342 11.29 -5.30 -4.73
C ILE A 342 11.19 -4.65 -6.11
N ASP A 343 10.78 -5.41 -7.13
CA ASP A 343 10.59 -4.89 -8.49
C ASP A 343 9.55 -3.78 -8.53
N LYS A 344 8.35 -4.02 -7.98
CA LYS A 344 7.24 -3.06 -8.07
C LYS A 344 7.31 -1.93 -7.06
N LEU A 345 7.99 -2.12 -5.94
CA LEU A 345 8.10 -1.09 -4.90
C LEU A 345 9.28 -0.16 -5.15
N PHE A 346 10.42 -0.66 -5.64
CA PHE A 346 11.67 0.13 -5.64
C PHE A 346 12.31 0.28 -7.01
N ARG A 347 12.11 -0.64 -7.96
CA ARG A 347 12.70 -0.48 -9.29
C ARG A 347 11.93 0.52 -10.14
N TYR A 348 12.68 1.44 -10.71
CA TYR A 348 12.21 2.26 -11.81
C TYR A 348 12.81 1.70 -13.10
N VAL A 349 11.94 1.20 -14.00
CA VAL A 349 12.33 0.93 -15.38
C VAL A 349 11.76 2.08 -16.21
N SER A 350 12.58 3.04 -16.61
CA SER A 350 12.17 3.94 -17.69
C SER A 350 11.95 3.11 -18.93
N ASN A 351 10.77 3.18 -19.55
CA ASN A 351 10.53 2.68 -20.91
C ASN A 351 11.28 3.54 -21.95
N SER A 352 12.59 3.72 -21.79
CA SER A 352 13.47 4.47 -22.68
C SER A 352 14.51 3.58 -23.34
N THR A 353 14.17 2.32 -23.66
CA THR A 353 14.93 1.49 -24.60
C THR A 353 14.04 0.45 -25.27
N SER A 354 13.10 0.92 -26.09
CA SER A 354 12.63 0.16 -27.25
C SER A 354 12.71 1.08 -28.47
N THR A 355 13.93 1.24 -28.97
CA THR A 355 14.19 1.64 -30.37
C THR A 355 14.20 0.41 -31.26
#